data_AF-A0A920CWI4-F1
#
_entry.id   AF-A0A920CWI4-F1
#
_cell.length_a   1.000
_cell.length_b   1.000
_cell.length_c   1.000
_cell.angle_alpha   90.00
_cell.angle_beta   90.00
_cell.angle_gamma   90.00
#
_symmetry.space_group_name_H-M   'P 1'
#
loop_
_entity.id
_entity.type
_entity.pdbx_description
1 polymer ?
#
loop_
_entity_poly.entity_id
_entity_poly.type
_entity_poly.pdbx_seq_one_letter_code
_entity_poly.pdbx_strand_id
1 'polypeptide(L)' 'MRKIGVCVSQVTDKLNMTQSTASQYLSILQRAGLIRTERIGKYTYYKRDEEKISELAAYLNQKL' A
#
# COMPACT_ATOMS: atom_id res chain seq x y z
N MET A 1 -12.55 12.20 2.71
CA MET A 1 -11.54 11.33 2.03
C MET A 1 -10.16 11.84 2.42
N ARG A 2 -9.35 11.06 3.16
CA ARG A 2 -8.01 11.51 3.61
C ARG A 2 -7.14 11.78 2.39
N LYS A 3 -6.74 13.04 2.16
CA LYS A 3 -5.88 13.45 1.04
C LYS A 3 -4.47 12.84 1.13
N ILE A 4 -4.03 12.55 2.34
CA ILE A 4 -2.72 12.02 2.68
C ILE A 4 -2.89 10.52 2.96
N GLY A 5 -2.02 9.67 2.40
CA GLY A 5 -2.04 8.22 2.61
C GLY A 5 -1.83 7.81 4.08
N VAL A 6 -1.52 6.54 4.33
CA VAL A 6 -1.22 6.03 5.67
C VAL A 6 0.29 5.96 5.90
N CYS A 7 0.74 6.35 7.09
CA CYS A 7 2.14 6.17 7.49
C CYS A 7 2.39 4.70 7.87
N VAL A 8 3.63 4.24 7.75
CA VAL A 8 4.03 2.88 8.15
C VAL A 8 3.59 2.57 9.58
N SER A 9 3.70 3.52 10.52
CA SER A 9 3.27 3.32 11.92
C SER A 9 1.78 2.96 12.03
N GLN A 10 0.92 3.68 11.30
CA GLN A 10 -0.53 3.43 11.29
C GLN A 10 -0.89 2.06 10.68
N VAL A 11 -0.12 1.61 9.69
CA VAL A 11 -0.27 0.27 9.10
C VAL A 11 0.16 -0.80 10.09
N THR A 12 1.27 -0.55 10.79
CA THR A 12 1.85 -1.44 11.80
C THR A 12 0.86 -1.67 12.95
N ASP A 13 0.32 -0.58 13.50
CA ASP A 13 -0.68 -0.61 14.59
C ASP A 13 -1.96 -1.32 14.17
N LYS A 14 -2.42 -1.09 12.93
CA LYS A 14 -3.69 -1.65 12.45
C LYS A 14 -3.59 -3.14 12.08
N LEU A 15 -2.45 -3.57 11.55
CA LEU A 15 -2.22 -4.96 11.17
C LEU A 15 -1.59 -5.79 12.29
N ASN A 16 -1.36 -5.18 13.47
CA ASN A 16 -0.78 -5.80 14.65
C ASN A 16 0.49 -6.61 14.34
N MET A 17 1.38 -6.00 13.54
CA MET A 17 2.64 -6.60 13.07
C MET A 17 3.81 -5.70 13.43
N THR A 18 5.04 -6.16 13.20
CA THR A 18 6.23 -5.32 13.41
C THR A 18 6.42 -4.32 12.26
N GLN A 19 7.08 -3.20 12.55
CA GLN A 19 7.33 -2.16 11.54
C GLN A 19 8.18 -2.67 10.37
N SER A 20 9.11 -3.60 10.63
CA SER A 20 9.95 -4.22 9.60
C SER A 20 9.11 -5.10 8.66
N THR A 21 8.23 -5.93 9.21
CA THR A 21 7.30 -6.77 8.42
C THR A 21 6.34 -5.91 7.60
N ALA A 22 5.74 -4.88 8.23
CA ALA A 22 4.88 -3.93 7.52
C ALA A 22 5.63 -3.24 6.37
N SER A 23 6.85 -2.77 6.61
CA SER A 23 7.67 -2.11 5.59
C SER A 23 8.04 -3.06 4.44
N GLN A 24 8.33 -4.33 4.73
CA GLN A 24 8.60 -5.32 3.69
C GLN A 24 7.38 -5.55 2.80
N TYR A 25 6.20 -5.75 3.38
CA TYR A 25 4.96 -5.91 2.61
C TYR A 25 4.61 -4.68 1.79
N LEU A 26 4.76 -3.49 2.37
CA LEU A 26 4.54 -2.24 1.63
C LEU A 26 5.54 -2.10 0.46
N SER A 27 6.79 -2.52 0.63
CA SER A 27 7.79 -2.51 -0.45
C SER A 27 7.42 -3.48 -1.57
N ILE A 28 6.90 -4.67 -1.23
CA ILE A 28 6.42 -5.65 -2.21
C ILE A 28 5.22 -5.10 -2.99
N LEU A 29 4.23 -4.55 -2.29
CA LEU A 29 3.04 -3.96 -2.91
C LEU A 29 3.39 -2.75 -3.79
N GLN A 30 4.36 -1.94 -3.38
CA GLN A 30 4.84 -0.81 -4.17
C GLN A 30 5.53 -1.31 -5.45
N ARG A 31 6.40 -2.32 -5.35
CA ARG A 31 7.06 -2.94 -6.51
C ARG A 31 6.07 -3.60 -7.46
N ALA A 32 4.97 -4.13 -6.95
CA ALA A 32 3.87 -4.66 -7.75
C ALA A 32 2.99 -3.58 -8.40
N GLY A 33 3.20 -2.30 -8.08
CA GLY A 33 2.41 -1.18 -8.60
C GLY A 33 1.02 -1.07 -8.00
N LEU A 34 0.73 -1.77 -6.90
CA LEU A 34 -0.59 -1.79 -6.25
C LEU A 34 -0.79 -0.63 -5.26
N ILE A 35 0.31 -0.04 -4.80
CA ILE A 35 0.29 1.13 -3.92
C ILE A 35 1.28 2.18 -4.42
N ARG A 36 0.92 3.45 -4.25
CA ARG A 36 1.77 4.61 -4.48
C ARG A 36 2.35 5.08 -3.15
N THR A 37 3.58 5.58 -3.22
CA THR A 37 4.27 6.18 -2.09
C THR A 37 4.43 7.67 -2.31
N GLU A 38 4.21 8.45 -1.26
CA GLU A 38 4.37 9.90 -1.30
C GLU A 38 5.18 10.32 -0.07
N ARG A 39 6.30 10.98 -0.32
CA ARG A 39 7.16 11.47 0.77
C ARG A 39 6.75 12.89 1.11
N ILE A 40 6.26 13.08 2.33
CA ILE A 40 5.85 14.39 2.84
C ILE A 40 6.70 14.69 4.08
N GLY A 41 7.65 15.61 3.91
CA GLY A 41 8.64 15.93 4.95
C GLY A 41 9.51 14.72 5.32
N LYS A 42 9.44 14.31 6.60
CA LYS A 42 10.21 13.19 7.15
C LYS A 42 9.53 11.83 7.02
N TYR A 43 8.26 11.79 6.58
CA TYR A 43 7.46 10.56 6.56
C TYR A 43 7.12 10.12 5.14
N THR A 44 7.12 8.81 4.93
CA THR A 44 6.62 8.17 3.71
C THR A 44 5.18 7.73 3.97
N TYR A 45 4.28 8.20 3.13
CA TYR A 45 2.88 7.83 3.13
C TYR A 45 2.61 6.85 2.01
N TYR A 46 1.75 5.87 2.29
CA TYR A 46 1.36 4.82 1.35
C TYR A 46 -0.11 5.00 1.02
N LYS A 47 -0.45 4.91 -0.27
CA LYS A 47 -1.81 5.04 -0.77
C LYS A 47 -2.09 3.92 -1.76
N ARG A 48 -3.29 3.34 -1.69
CA ARG A 48 -3.71 2.32 -2.66
C ARG A 48 -3.87 2.93 -4.05
N ASP A 49 -3.43 2.20 -5.05
CA ASP A 49 -3.72 2.49 -6.45
C ASP A 49 -4.97 1.70 -6.86
N GLU A 50 -6.14 2.33 -6.71
CA GLU A 50 -7.42 1.66 -7.00
C GLU A 50 -7.54 1.23 -8.47
N GLU A 51 -6.93 1.97 -9.39
CA GLU A 51 -6.94 1.63 -10.82
C GLU A 51 -6.18 0.32 -11.05
N LYS A 52 -4.95 0.22 -10.53
CA LYS A 52 -4.14 -1.00 -10.63
C LYS A 52 -4.74 -2.18 -9.89
N ILE A 53 -5.34 -1.94 -8.73
CA ILE A 53 -6.03 -3.00 -7.96
C ILE A 53 -7.26 -3.50 -8.74
N SER A 54 -8.04 -2.60 -9.35
CA SER A 54 -9.20 -2.97 -10.15
C SER A 54 -8.79 -3.74 -11.41
N GLU A 55 -7.71 -3.32 -12.08
CA GLU A 55 -7.14 -4.03 -13.23
C GLU A 55 -6.69 -5.45 -12.84
N LEU A 56 -5.99 -5.59 -11.71
CA LEU A 56 -5.58 -6.91 -11.20
C LEU A 56 -6.79 -7.78 -10.83
N ALA A 57 -7.80 -7.22 -10.17
CA ALA A 57 -9.00 -7.96 -9.80
C ALA A 57 -9.77 -8.44 -11.03
N ALA A 58 -9.89 -7.60 -12.06
CA ALA A 58 -10.49 -7.97 -13.34
C ALA A 58 -9.70 -9.08 -14.04
N TYR A 59 -8.36 -8.97 -14.05
CA TYR A 59 -7.48 -10.00 -14.60
C TYR A 59 -7.63 -11.34 -13.87
N LEU A 60 -7.69 -11.33 -12.54
CA LEU A 60 -7.89 -12.55 -11.74
C LEU A 60 -9.25 -13.19 -12.02
N ASN A 61 -10.32 -12.40 -12.08
CA ASN A 61 -11.67 -12.90 -12.40
C ASN A 61 -11.82 -13.42 -13.83
N GLN A 62 -10.92 -13.05 -14.75
CA GLN A 62 -10.95 -13.52 -16.13
C GLN A 62 -10.15 -14.81 -16.34
N LYS A 63 -9.27 -15.16 -15.39
CA LYS A 63 -8.31 -16.27 -15.52
C LYS A 63 -8.52 -17.42 -14.52
N LEU A 64 -9.54 -17.31 -13.65
CA LEU A 64 -10.03 -18.33 -12.74
C LEU A 64 -11.45 -18.73 -13.15
#